data_AF-A0A7S2J6A2-F1
#
_entry.id   AF-A0A7S2J6A2-F1
#
_cell.length_a   1.000
_cell.length_b   1.000
_cell.length_c   1.000
_cell.angle_alpha   90.00
_cell.angle_beta   90.00
_cell.angle_gamma   90.00
#
_symmetry.space_group_name_H-M   'P 1'
#
loop_
_entity.id
_entity.type
_entity.pdbx_description
1 polymer ?
#
loop_
_entity_poly.entity_id
_entity_poly.type
_entity_poly.pdbx_seq_one_letter_code
_entity_poly.pdbx_strand_id
1 'polypeptide(L)'
;MSTAESIMVGMRLRPLVGKQEQGQTHCIKIEDQHTVAIIDSAGDSELRKEFAVDVAMDSTDPKDPDFVSQERCYELMGKRMLEHMLQGYNTCLFCYGQTGTGKTTTIMGKASPPSEQGLLMRLISDIFRD
;
A
#
# COMPACT_ATOMS: atom_id res chain seq x y z
N MET A 1 -1.77 6.01 29.86
CA MET A 1 -0.36 5.94 29.43
C MET A 1 -0.31 6.51 28.03
N SER A 2 0.42 7.61 27.83
CA SER A 2 0.62 8.20 26.50
C SER A 2 1.52 7.25 25.71
N THR A 3 0.94 6.44 24.82
CA THR A 3 1.70 5.71 23.81
C THR A 3 2.16 6.74 22.81
N ALA A 4 3.48 6.96 22.72
CA ALA A 4 4.05 7.83 21.70
C ALA A 4 3.61 7.32 20.32
N GLU A 5 2.88 8.15 19.57
CA GLU A 5 2.49 7.82 18.21
C GLU A 5 3.70 7.99 17.29
N SER A 6 4.24 6.86 16.81
CA SER A 6 5.26 6.85 15.76
C SER A 6 4.61 7.02 14.38
N ILE A 7 5.39 7.57 13.45
CA ILE A 7 5.04 7.56 12.03
C ILE A 7 4.90 6.11 11.58
N MET A 8 3.76 5.77 10.96
CA MET A 8 3.56 4.48 10.30
C MET A 8 4.05 4.54 8.85
N VAL A 9 4.82 3.55 8.45
CA VAL A 9 5.37 3.39 7.10
C VAL A 9 4.76 2.14 6.45
N GLY A 10 3.87 2.38 5.47
CA GLY A 10 3.32 1.34 4.61
C GLY A 10 3.99 1.33 3.24
N MET A 11 4.34 0.14 2.73
CA MET A 11 4.85 -0.04 1.36
C MET A 11 3.88 -0.86 0.54
N ARG A 12 3.52 -0.39 -0.65
CA ARG A 12 2.58 -1.07 -1.55
C ARG A 12 3.22 -1.36 -2.90
N LEU A 13 3.28 -2.63 -3.28
CA LEU A 13 3.78 -3.07 -4.58
C LEU A 13 2.63 -3.13 -5.59
N ARG A 14 2.78 -2.43 -6.72
CA ARG A 14 1.78 -2.42 -7.80
C ARG A 14 2.01 -3.58 -8.79
N PRO A 15 0.98 -4.00 -9.54
CA PRO A 15 1.17 -4.98 -10.61
C PRO A 15 1.97 -4.39 -11.77
N LEU A 16 2.59 -5.25 -12.58
CA LEU A 16 3.21 -4.85 -13.86
C LEU A 16 2.15 -4.41 -14.87
N VAL A 17 2.46 -3.39 -15.67
CA VAL A 17 1.57 -2.73 -16.62
C VAL A 17 1.75 -3.31 -18.02
N GLY A 18 0.97 -4.36 -18.31
CA GLY A 18 0.67 -4.84 -19.66
C GLY A 18 1.83 -4.81 -20.65
N LYS A 19 1.60 -4.23 -21.84
CA LYS A 19 2.56 -4.22 -22.95
C LYS A 19 3.85 -3.44 -22.67
N GLN A 20 3.82 -2.45 -21.76
CA GLN A 20 4.97 -1.58 -21.50
C GLN A 20 6.03 -2.27 -20.65
N GLU A 21 5.60 -3.19 -19.80
CA GLU A 21 6.45 -3.94 -18.86
C GLU A 21 6.48 -5.43 -19.20
N GLN A 22 6.14 -5.78 -20.45
CA GLN A 22 6.10 -7.16 -20.89
C GLN A 22 7.50 -7.78 -20.86
N GLY A 23 7.64 -8.91 -20.16
CA GLY A 23 8.92 -9.60 -19.98
C GLY A 23 9.80 -9.03 -18.87
N GLN A 24 9.34 -8.00 -18.15
CA GLN A 24 10.00 -7.53 -16.94
C GLN A 24 9.59 -8.37 -15.73
N THR A 25 10.44 -8.39 -14.72
CA THR A 25 10.19 -9.01 -13.42
C THR A 25 10.30 -7.96 -12.32
N HIS A 26 9.59 -8.19 -11.20
CA HIS A 26 9.76 -7.33 -10.04
C HIS A 26 11.15 -7.52 -9.43
N CYS A 27 11.83 -6.42 -9.13
CA CYS A 27 13.05 -6.39 -8.33
C CYS A 27 12.76 -6.17 -6.83
N ILE A 28 11.50 -6.27 -6.43
CA ILE A 28 11.03 -6.16 -5.05
C ILE A 28 10.15 -7.37 -4.78
N LYS A 29 10.34 -8.00 -3.63
CA LYS A 29 9.52 -9.08 -3.12
C LYS A 29 9.02 -8.72 -1.73
N ILE A 30 7.76 -9.03 -1.46
CA ILE A 30 7.20 -8.97 -0.11
C ILE A 30 7.39 -10.36 0.50
N GLU A 31 8.14 -10.45 1.59
CA GLU A 31 8.41 -11.72 2.27
C GLU A 31 7.31 -12.03 3.30
N ASP A 32 6.85 -11.00 4.01
CA ASP A 32 5.73 -11.06 4.94
C ASP A 32 5.12 -9.65 5.11
N GLN A 33 4.15 -9.50 6.02
CA GLN A 33 3.43 -8.23 6.27
C GLN A 33 4.30 -7.09 6.82
N HIS A 34 5.54 -7.33 7.23
CA HIS A 34 6.46 -6.34 7.82
C HIS A 34 7.83 -6.32 7.13
N THR A 35 8.08 -7.22 6.17
CA THR A 35 9.39 -7.39 5.55
C THR A 35 9.33 -7.31 4.04
N VAL A 36 10.15 -6.43 3.47
CA VAL A 36 10.28 -6.24 2.02
C VAL A 36 11.74 -6.45 1.61
N ALA A 37 11.96 -7.19 0.54
CA ALA A 37 13.28 -7.50 0.01
C ALA A 37 13.45 -6.90 -1.38
N ILE A 38 14.56 -6.21 -1.60
CA ILE A 38 15.05 -5.91 -2.94
C ILE A 38 15.77 -7.17 -3.44
N ILE A 39 15.37 -7.67 -4.60
CA ILE A 39 15.92 -8.84 -5.26
C ILE A 39 16.51 -8.44 -6.61
N ASP A 40 17.68 -9.01 -6.94
CA ASP A 40 18.25 -8.87 -8.28
C ASP A 40 17.46 -9.78 -9.25
N SER A 41 17.18 -9.26 -10.45
CA SER A 41 16.57 -10.03 -11.53
C SER A 41 17.43 -11.21 -11.99
N ALA A 42 18.72 -11.23 -11.66
CA ALA A 42 19.63 -12.35 -11.89
C ALA A 42 19.58 -13.46 -10.80
N GLY A 43 18.87 -13.24 -9.69
CA GLY A 43 18.78 -14.22 -8.59
C GLY A 43 20.05 -14.33 -7.75
N ASP A 44 20.98 -13.37 -7.84
CA ASP A 44 22.20 -13.36 -7.05
C ASP A 44 21.89 -13.01 -5.59
N SER A 45 22.20 -13.93 -4.68
CA SER A 45 21.88 -13.82 -3.26
C SER A 45 22.73 -12.75 -2.55
N GLU A 46 23.87 -12.34 -3.11
CA GLU A 46 24.74 -11.35 -2.46
C GLU A 46 24.19 -9.92 -2.48
N LEU A 47 23.23 -9.63 -3.37
CA LEU A 47 22.62 -8.30 -3.52
C LEU A 47 21.25 -8.17 -2.86
N ARG A 48 20.78 -9.22 -2.18
CA ARG A 48 19.51 -9.21 -1.45
C ARG A 48 19.59 -8.23 -0.28
N LYS A 49 18.70 -7.24 -0.26
CA LYS A 49 18.59 -6.29 0.85
C LYS A 49 17.17 -6.23 1.39
N GLU A 50 17.04 -6.49 2.68
CA GLU A 50 15.78 -6.48 3.39
C GLU A 50 15.55 -5.17 4.14
N PHE A 51 14.29 -4.77 4.22
CA PHE A 51 13.83 -3.59 4.93
C PHE A 51 12.60 -3.96 5.76
N ALA A 52 12.58 -3.50 7.00
CA ALA A 52 11.42 -3.59 7.87
C ALA A 52 10.49 -2.40 7.63
N VAL A 53 9.19 -2.66 7.56
CA VAL A 53 8.12 -1.68 7.43
C VAL A 53 6.99 -2.05 8.37
N ASP A 54 6.12 -1.10 8.71
CA ASP A 54 4.97 -1.40 9.56
C ASP A 54 3.92 -2.23 8.81
N VAL A 55 3.78 -2.00 7.49
CA VAL A 55 2.86 -2.76 6.63
C VAL A 55 3.44 -2.91 5.23
N ALA A 56 3.64 -4.14 4.78
CA ALA A 56 3.96 -4.50 3.41
C ALA A 56 2.69 -5.02 2.70
N MET A 57 2.39 -4.46 1.54
CA MET A 57 1.16 -4.72 0.80
C MET A 57 1.45 -5.17 -0.63
N ASP A 58 1.13 -6.43 -0.94
CA ASP A 58 1.29 -6.97 -2.28
C ASP A 58 0.01 -6.80 -3.10
N SER A 59 0.01 -5.91 -4.10
CA SER A 59 -1.10 -5.75 -5.04
C SER A 59 -0.76 -6.29 -6.44
N THR A 60 0.15 -7.25 -6.57
CA THR A 60 0.66 -7.70 -7.87
C THR A 60 -0.25 -8.70 -8.60
N ASP A 61 -0.77 -9.71 -7.92
CA ASP A 61 -1.64 -10.73 -8.53
C ASP A 61 -2.96 -10.88 -7.74
N PRO A 62 -4.12 -10.50 -8.32
CA PRO A 62 -5.43 -10.70 -7.69
C PRO A 62 -5.80 -12.15 -7.36
N LYS A 63 -5.07 -13.14 -7.88
CA LYS A 63 -5.27 -14.56 -7.58
C LYS A 63 -4.50 -15.03 -6.34
N ASP A 64 -3.55 -14.23 -5.88
CA ASP A 64 -2.79 -14.52 -4.67
C ASP A 64 -3.71 -14.39 -3.44
N PRO A 65 -3.74 -15.37 -2.51
CA PRO A 65 -4.52 -15.26 -1.28
C PRO A 65 -4.14 -14.05 -0.41
N ASP A 66 -2.89 -13.59 -0.50
CA ASP A 66 -2.38 -12.44 0.26
C ASP A 66 -2.50 -11.12 -0.53
N PHE A 67 -3.20 -11.12 -1.65
CA PHE A 67 -3.44 -9.93 -2.47
C PHE A 67 -4.11 -8.81 -1.68
N VAL A 68 -3.47 -7.65 -1.68
CA VAL A 68 -3.97 -6.42 -1.07
C VAL A 68 -4.75 -5.60 -2.09
N SER A 69 -6.08 -5.73 -2.02
CA SER A 69 -7.01 -4.87 -2.75
C SER A 69 -7.00 -3.42 -2.25
N GLN A 70 -7.72 -2.52 -2.93
CA GLN A 70 -7.91 -1.15 -2.44
C GLN A 70 -8.63 -1.10 -1.09
N GLU A 71 -9.59 -2.01 -0.89
CA GLU A 71 -10.30 -2.15 0.38
C GLU A 71 -9.37 -2.59 1.49
N ARG A 72 -8.57 -3.63 1.23
CA ARG A 72 -7.61 -4.13 2.20
C ARG A 72 -6.54 -3.09 2.54
N CYS A 73 -6.08 -2.32 1.55
CA CYS A 73 -5.17 -1.19 1.78
C CYS A 73 -5.80 -0.13 2.70
N TYR A 74 -7.10 0.15 2.55
CA TYR A 74 -7.83 1.05 3.44
C TYR A 74 -7.98 0.51 4.86
N GLU A 75 -8.24 -0.78 5.03
CA GLU A 75 -8.28 -1.40 6.35
C GLU A 75 -6.93 -1.32 7.08
N LEU A 76 -5.84 -1.57 6.36
CA LEU A 76 -4.49 -1.58 6.94
C LEU A 76 -3.98 -0.19 7.31
N MET A 77 -4.27 0.83 6.49
CA MET A 77 -3.70 2.19 6.65
C MET A 77 -4.75 3.24 7.03
N GLY A 78 -5.92 3.20 6.41
CA GLY A 78 -6.94 4.24 6.50
C GLY A 78 -7.78 4.19 7.77
N LYS A 79 -8.10 3.00 8.29
CA LYS A 79 -8.91 2.85 9.51
C LYS A 79 -8.25 3.47 10.75
N ARG A 80 -6.96 3.21 10.96
CA ARG A 80 -6.19 3.84 12.06
C ARG A 80 -6.20 5.38 11.94
N MET A 81 -6.10 5.91 10.72
CA MET A 81 -6.19 7.34 10.47
C MET A 81 -7.58 7.89 10.83
N LEU A 82 -8.64 7.20 10.43
CA LEU A 82 -10.01 7.60 10.77
C LEU A 82 -10.23 7.64 12.29
N GLU A 83 -9.78 6.61 13.02
CA GLU A 83 -9.91 6.52 14.48
C GLU A 83 -9.28 7.73 15.18
N HIS A 84 -8.05 8.09 14.81
CA HIS A 84 -7.40 9.28 15.37
C HIS A 84 -8.13 10.58 15.00
N MET A 85 -8.63 10.68 13.77
CA MET A 85 -9.37 11.86 13.32
C MET A 85 -10.67 12.04 14.12
N LEU A 86 -11.41 10.96 14.40
CA LEU A 86 -12.62 10.97 15.22
C LEU A 86 -12.33 11.26 16.70
N GLN A 87 -11.13 10.97 17.19
CA GLN A 87 -10.65 11.36 18.52
C GLN A 87 -10.19 12.82 18.59
N GLY A 88 -10.25 13.57 17.48
CA GLY A 88 -9.88 14.97 17.41
C GLY A 88 -8.39 15.24 17.13
N TYR A 89 -7.64 14.24 16.69
CA TYR A 89 -6.25 14.42 16.26
C TYR A 89 -6.15 14.87 14.80
N ASN A 90 -5.15 15.70 14.52
CA ASN A 90 -4.80 16.05 13.14
C ASN A 90 -4.02 14.90 12.51
N THR A 91 -4.60 14.29 11.49
CA THR A 91 -3.98 13.18 10.77
C THR A 91 -3.47 13.60 9.40
N CYS A 92 -2.34 13.03 8.97
CA CYS A 92 -1.79 13.27 7.63
C CYS A 92 -1.28 11.97 7.02
N LEU A 93 -1.62 11.72 5.75
CA LEU A 93 -1.15 10.59 4.97
C LEU A 93 -0.40 11.11 3.74
N PHE A 94 0.85 10.67 3.58
CA PHE A 94 1.62 10.91 2.38
C PHE A 94 1.75 9.63 1.56
N CYS A 95 1.61 9.74 0.24
CA CYS A 95 1.94 8.66 -0.68
C CYS A 95 3.17 9.08 -1.49
N TYR A 96 4.28 8.38 -1.29
CA TYR A 96 5.57 8.69 -1.91
C TYR A 96 5.99 7.60 -2.89
N GLY A 97 6.72 7.99 -3.93
CA GLY A 97 7.23 7.08 -4.96
C GLY A 97 7.45 7.77 -6.31
N GLN A 98 8.12 7.10 -7.24
CA GLN A 98 8.39 7.61 -8.58
C GLN A 98 7.09 7.78 -9.41
N THR A 99 7.12 8.59 -10.46
CA THR A 99 6.01 8.66 -11.44
C THR A 99 5.69 7.27 -11.99
N GLY A 100 4.40 6.93 -12.08
CA GLY A 100 3.96 5.62 -12.56
C GLY A 100 3.92 4.49 -11.53
N THR A 101 4.30 4.71 -10.26
CA THR A 101 4.28 3.65 -9.23
C THR A 101 2.93 3.44 -8.54
N GLY A 102 1.86 4.11 -9.00
CA GLY A 102 0.51 3.91 -8.45
C GLY A 102 0.13 4.78 -7.25
N LYS A 103 0.80 5.92 -7.03
CA LYS A 103 0.43 6.89 -5.98
C LYS A 103 -1.03 7.36 -6.09
N THR A 104 -1.41 7.87 -7.28
CA THR A 104 -2.79 8.31 -7.56
C THR A 104 -3.77 7.14 -7.45
N THR A 105 -3.38 5.95 -7.90
CA THR A 105 -4.19 4.74 -7.74
C THR A 105 -4.43 4.42 -6.27
N THR A 106 -3.44 4.57 -5.41
CA THR A 106 -3.58 4.30 -3.97
C THR A 106 -4.46 5.34 -3.27
N ILE A 107 -4.20 6.64 -3.49
CA ILE A 107 -4.96 7.70 -2.81
C ILE A 107 -6.36 7.87 -3.38
N MET A 108 -6.48 8.02 -4.70
CA MET A 108 -7.76 8.33 -5.37
C MET A 108 -8.44 7.07 -5.90
N GLY A 109 -7.67 6.16 -6.50
CA GLY A 109 -8.20 4.99 -7.19
C GLY A 109 -8.98 5.35 -8.44
N LYS A 110 -9.86 4.44 -8.88
CA LYS A 110 -10.79 4.69 -9.98
C LYS A 110 -12.11 5.21 -9.43
N ALA A 111 -12.83 6.01 -10.23
CA ALA A 111 -14.17 6.47 -9.86
C ALA A 111 -15.20 5.33 -9.80
N SER A 112 -15.04 4.32 -10.66
CA SER A 112 -15.91 3.15 -10.76
C SER A 112 -15.09 1.93 -11.23
N PRO A 113 -15.41 0.70 -10.77
CA PRO A 113 -16.40 0.37 -9.73
C PRO A 113 -15.98 0.81 -8.31
N PRO A 114 -16.90 0.84 -7.32
CA PRO A 114 -16.57 1.23 -5.94
C PRO A 114 -15.43 0.42 -5.30
N SER A 115 -15.27 -0.85 -5.70
CA SER A 115 -14.17 -1.70 -5.24
C SER A 115 -12.79 -1.16 -5.63
N GLU A 116 -12.70 -0.34 -6.68
CA GLU A 116 -11.45 0.23 -7.19
C GLU A 116 -11.16 1.64 -6.65
N GLN A 117 -12.07 2.21 -5.85
CA GLN A 117 -11.86 3.50 -5.20
C GLN A 117 -10.72 3.43 -4.19
N GLY A 118 -9.90 4.47 -4.15
CA GLY A 118 -8.72 4.54 -3.29
C GLY A 118 -9.03 4.97 -1.86
N LEU A 119 -7.97 5.18 -1.09
CA LEU A 119 -8.02 5.51 0.34
C LEU A 119 -8.88 6.75 0.65
N LEU A 120 -8.77 7.82 -0.15
CA LEU A 120 -9.46 9.07 0.10
C LEU A 120 -10.98 8.92 0.01
N MET A 121 -11.46 8.28 -1.05
CA MET A 121 -12.90 8.09 -1.27
C MET A 121 -13.51 7.17 -0.22
N ARG A 122 -12.76 6.13 0.19
CA ARG A 122 -13.17 5.21 1.25
C ARG A 122 -13.22 5.90 2.60
N LEU A 123 -12.20 6.69 2.93
CA LEU A 123 -12.15 7.49 4.16
C LEU A 123 -13.34 8.43 4.25
N ILE A 124 -13.59 9.24 3.21
CA ILE A 124 -14.73 10.16 3.17
C ILE A 124 -16.04 9.40 3.35
N SER A 125 -16.22 8.27 2.64
CA SER A 125 -17.42 7.46 2.77
C SER A 125 -17.62 6.92 4.19
N ASP A 126 -16.54 6.59 4.89
CA ASP A 126 -16.56 6.05 6.26
C ASP A 126 -16.86 7.15 7.29
N ILE A 127 -16.32 8.35 7.10
CA ILE A 127 -16.59 9.52 7.95
C ILE A 127 -18.08 9.86 7.97
N PHE A 128 -18.77 9.76 6.83
CA PHE A 128 -20.18 10.14 6.68
C PHE A 128 -21.15 8.95 6.81
N ARG A 129 -20.67 7.76 7.19
CA ARG A 129 -21.54 6.60 7.48
C ARG A 129 -22.09 6.61 8.90
N ASP A 130 -21.46 7.36 9.79
CA ASP A 130 -21.94 7.66 11.14
C ASP A 130 -22.73 8.98 11.18
#